data_AF-A0A969F5T1-F1
#
_entry.id   AF-A0A969F5T1-F1
#
_cell.length_a   1.000
_cell.length_b   1.000
_cell.length_c   1.000
_cell.angle_alpha   90.00
_cell.angle_beta   90.00
_cell.angle_gamma   90.00
#
_symmetry.space_group_name_H-M   'P 1'
#
loop_
_entity.id
_entity.type
_entity.pdbx_description
1 polymer ?
#
loop_
_entity_poly.entity_id
_entity_poly.type
_entity_poly.pdbx_seq_one_letter_code
_entity_poly.pdbx_strand_id
1 'polypeptide(L)'
;GPAFATSTWAWWAVVGVSHLPYLLLLVFLGYGLVERIGYYRRGRTPHAAGRLPDALPRVCVQLPMFNEDTVFARSIAAAAELDWPEDRLVIQVLDDSTDPSTRDRVRAHCVMTNRQRGVSCRWIHRTDRTGYKAGALEAGRGQSDADFILILDADFVPPPDLLKRIIPHFYDDCARPLVDLALVQAQWVI
;
A
#
# COMPACT_ATOMS: atom_id res chain seq x y z
N GLY A 1 -57.98 26.01 19.16
CA GLY A 1 -57.31 25.33 18.04
C GLY A 1 -57.74 23.88 18.03
N PRO A 2 -57.97 23.25 16.88
CA PRO A 2 -58.49 21.88 16.85
C PRO A 2 -57.43 20.94 17.43
N ALA A 3 -57.78 20.24 18.51
CA ALA A 3 -56.99 19.13 19.01
C ALA A 3 -57.12 17.98 18.00
N PHE A 4 -56.02 17.57 17.38
CA PHE A 4 -56.01 16.39 16.51
C PHE A 4 -56.39 15.16 17.37
N ALA A 5 -57.58 14.61 17.14
CA ALA A 5 -58.04 13.40 17.80
C ALA A 5 -57.17 12.22 17.30
N THR A 6 -56.41 11.62 18.21
CA THR A 6 -55.46 10.52 17.99
C THR A 6 -56.08 9.21 17.45
N SER A 7 -57.41 9.17 17.32
CA SER A 7 -58.19 8.02 16.82
C SER A 7 -58.52 8.08 15.32
N THR A 8 -58.07 9.11 14.60
CA THR A 8 -58.36 9.27 13.16
C THR A 8 -57.29 8.55 12.33
N TRP A 9 -57.68 7.89 11.23
CA TRP A 9 -56.74 7.23 10.30
C TRP A 9 -55.62 8.16 9.80
N ALA A 10 -55.89 9.47 9.70
CA ALA A 10 -54.92 10.50 9.34
C ALA A 10 -53.77 10.62 10.34
N TRP A 11 -54.02 10.40 11.64
CA TRP A 11 -52.97 10.40 12.67
C TRP A 11 -51.99 9.26 12.46
N TRP A 12 -52.50 8.05 12.22
CA TRP A 12 -51.68 6.88 11.92
C TRP A 12 -50.91 7.01 10.60
N ALA A 13 -51.47 7.70 9.60
CA ALA A 13 -50.76 7.99 8.36
C ALA A 13 -49.57 8.93 8.58
N VAL A 14 -49.73 10.02 9.33
CA VAL A 14 -48.65 10.95 9.67
C VAL A 14 -47.56 10.26 10.49
N VAL A 15 -47.95 9.46 11.49
CA VAL A 15 -47.02 8.66 12.29
C VAL A 15 -46.28 7.65 11.40
N GLY A 16 -46.98 6.92 10.52
CA GLY A 16 -46.34 5.97 9.61
C GLY A 16 -45.29 6.64 8.73
N VAL A 17 -45.66 7.75 8.07
CA VAL A 17 -44.77 8.49 7.18
C VAL A 17 -43.56 9.07 7.92
N SER A 18 -43.74 9.58 9.15
CA SER A 18 -42.63 10.14 9.94
C SER A 18 -41.64 9.07 10.41
N HIS A 19 -42.07 7.80 10.49
CA HIS A 19 -41.21 6.69 10.92
C HIS A 19 -40.51 5.95 9.77
N LEU A 20 -40.96 6.12 8.52
CA LEU A 20 -40.31 5.57 7.33
C LEU A 20 -38.79 5.85 7.24
N PRO A 21 -38.26 7.08 7.48
CA PRO A 21 -36.82 7.31 7.39
C PRO A 21 -36.01 6.50 8.41
N TYR A 22 -36.54 6.29 9.62
CA TYR A 22 -35.88 5.47 10.64
C TYR A 22 -35.88 3.99 10.25
N LEU A 23 -36.97 3.51 9.65
CA LEU A 23 -37.04 2.13 9.15
C LEU A 23 -36.06 1.92 7.98
N LEU A 24 -35.96 2.88 7.05
CA LEU A 24 -34.97 2.83 5.97
C LEU A 24 -33.54 2.85 6.49
N LEU A 25 -33.25 3.68 7.50
CA LEU A 25 -31.94 3.70 8.16
C LEU A 25 -31.62 2.36 8.83
N LEU A 26 -32.58 1.75 9.53
CA LEU A 26 -32.40 0.44 10.16
C LEU A 26 -32.16 -0.67 9.13
N VAL A 27 -32.86 -0.64 7.99
CA VAL A 27 -32.63 -1.58 6.89
C VAL A 27 -31.23 -1.39 6.30
N PHE A 28 -30.79 -0.15 6.08
CA PHE A 28 -29.44 0.16 5.59
C PHE A 28 -28.36 -0.35 6.56
N LEU A 29 -28.50 -0.07 7.86
CA LEU A 29 -27.57 -0.55 8.89
C LEU A 29 -27.58 -2.07 9.02
N GLY A 30 -28.77 -2.69 8.97
CA GLY A 30 -28.94 -4.15 9.03
C GLY A 30 -28.29 -4.84 7.82
N TYR A 31 -28.48 -4.29 6.62
CA TYR A 31 -27.81 -4.76 5.42
C TYR A 31 -26.28 -4.66 5.55
N GLY A 32 -25.76 -3.49 5.99
CA GLY A 32 -24.33 -3.30 6.21
C GLY A 32 -23.75 -4.26 7.27
N LEU A 33 -24.53 -4.58 8.31
CA LEU A 33 -24.14 -5.57 9.32
C LEU A 33 -24.09 -6.99 8.74
N VAL A 34 -25.08 -7.40 7.94
CA VAL A 34 -25.10 -8.70 7.25
C VAL A 34 -23.93 -8.81 6.28
N GLU A 35 -23.64 -7.75 5.52
CA GLU A 35 -22.48 -7.70 4.63
C GLU A 35 -21.17 -7.85 5.41
N ARG A 36 -21.01 -7.12 6.51
CA ARG A 36 -19.81 -7.14 7.35
C ARG A 36 -19.62 -8.49 8.05
N ILE A 37 -20.69 -9.09 8.59
CA ILE A 37 -20.66 -10.46 9.14
C ILE A 37 -20.32 -11.45 8.04
N GLY A 38 -20.93 -11.31 6.85
CA GLY A 38 -20.65 -12.14 5.69
C GLY A 38 -19.20 -12.04 5.21
N TYR A 39 -18.61 -10.84 5.29
CA TYR A 39 -17.21 -10.57 4.99
C TYR A 39 -16.28 -11.24 6.02
N TYR A 40 -16.55 -11.10 7.33
CA TYR A 40 -15.75 -11.75 8.37
C TYR A 40 -15.87 -13.27 8.35
N ARG A 41 -17.07 -13.81 8.09
CA ARG A 41 -17.32 -15.26 8.03
C ARG A 41 -16.74 -15.93 6.80
N ARG A 42 -16.68 -15.22 5.66
CA ARG A 42 -16.11 -15.80 4.44
C ARG A 42 -14.63 -16.14 4.61
N GLY A 43 -13.93 -15.46 5.52
CA GLY A 43 -12.48 -15.58 5.65
C GLY A 43 -11.79 -15.14 4.36
N ARG A 44 -10.65 -14.46 4.47
CA ARG A 44 -9.77 -14.39 3.31
C ARG A 44 -9.02 -15.71 3.30
N THR A 45 -9.43 -16.67 2.49
CA THR A 45 -8.45 -17.65 2.02
C THR A 45 -7.45 -16.83 1.22
N PRO A 46 -6.18 -16.72 1.65
CA PRO A 46 -5.18 -16.03 0.85
C PRO A 46 -5.21 -16.70 -0.53
N HIS A 47 -5.23 -15.90 -1.59
CA HIS A 47 -5.05 -16.45 -2.93
C HIS A 47 -3.73 -17.22 -2.91
N ALA A 48 -3.74 -18.47 -3.36
CA ALA A 48 -2.51 -19.26 -3.40
C ALA A 48 -1.49 -18.50 -4.26
N ALA A 49 -0.26 -18.39 -3.76
CA ALA A 49 0.82 -17.84 -4.56
C ALA A 49 1.08 -18.79 -5.74
N GLY A 50 1.19 -18.25 -6.95
CA GLY A 50 1.57 -19.04 -8.12
C GLY A 50 3.07 -19.33 -8.12
N ARG A 51 3.58 -19.72 -9.30
CA ARG A 51 4.98 -20.06 -9.48
C ARG A 51 5.77 -18.84 -10.00
N LEU A 52 6.93 -18.56 -9.41
CA LEU A 52 7.86 -17.57 -9.95
C LEU A 52 8.41 -18.02 -11.32
N PRO A 53 8.54 -17.11 -12.30
CA PRO A 53 9.21 -17.42 -13.56
C PRO A 53 10.70 -17.68 -13.35
N ASP A 54 11.31 -18.48 -14.24
CA ASP A 54 12.75 -18.76 -14.19
C ASP A 54 13.59 -17.47 -14.39
N ALA A 55 13.09 -16.56 -15.24
CA ALA A 55 13.64 -15.21 -15.38
C ALA A 55 12.91 -14.26 -14.42
N LEU A 56 13.55 -13.96 -13.28
CA LEU A 56 12.96 -13.10 -12.26
C LEU A 56 12.71 -11.67 -12.77
N PRO A 57 11.54 -11.06 -12.48
CA PRO A 57 11.24 -9.70 -12.90
C PRO A 57 12.11 -8.68 -12.16
N ARG A 58 12.24 -7.50 -12.75
CA ARG A 58 12.92 -6.38 -12.10
C ARG A 58 11.97 -5.70 -11.12
N VAL A 59 12.44 -5.44 -9.90
CA VAL A 59 11.65 -4.87 -8.82
C VAL A 59 12.28 -3.56 -8.35
N CYS A 60 11.47 -2.51 -8.27
CA CYS A 60 11.84 -1.24 -7.67
C CYS A 60 11.22 -1.10 -6.27
N VAL A 61 12.04 -0.95 -5.25
CA VAL A 61 11.60 -0.69 -3.88
C VAL A 61 11.61 0.82 -3.65
N GLN A 62 10.43 1.42 -3.51
CA GLN A 62 10.28 2.85 -3.22
C GLN A 62 10.19 3.09 -1.71
N LEU A 63 11.06 3.97 -1.23
CA LEU A 63 11.16 4.42 0.16
C LEU A 63 10.88 5.92 0.23
N PRO A 64 9.62 6.37 0.40
CA PRO A 64 9.28 7.77 0.64
C PRO A 64 9.70 8.20 2.04
N MET A 65 10.60 9.19 2.13
CA MET A 65 11.19 9.69 3.36
C MET A 65 10.90 11.18 3.56
N PHE A 66 10.69 11.59 4.81
CA PHE A 66 10.60 12.99 5.19
C PHE A 66 11.18 13.24 6.58
N ASN A 67 12.34 13.91 6.62
CA ASN A 67 13.09 14.26 7.84
C ASN A 67 13.37 13.04 8.75
N GLU A 68 13.71 11.90 8.16
CA GLU A 68 13.86 10.62 8.85
C GLU A 68 15.30 10.30 9.25
N ASP A 69 15.90 11.16 10.06
CA ASP A 69 17.34 11.13 10.34
C ASP A 69 17.85 9.84 11.03
N THR A 70 17.01 9.17 11.80
CA THR A 70 17.43 8.02 12.61
C THR A 70 17.12 6.66 11.99
N VAL A 71 16.26 6.61 10.95
CA VAL A 71 15.75 5.34 10.42
C VAL A 71 16.13 5.10 8.96
N PHE A 72 16.48 6.13 8.18
CA PHE A 72 16.82 5.98 6.76
C PHE A 72 17.87 4.88 6.51
N ALA A 73 18.92 4.82 7.35
CA ALA A 73 20.01 3.88 7.18
C ALA A 73 19.55 2.44 7.35
N ARG A 74 18.71 2.18 8.36
CA ARG A 74 18.16 0.85 8.63
C ARG A 74 17.26 0.39 7.49
N SER A 75 16.44 1.28 6.97
CA SER A 75 15.43 0.94 5.96
C SER A 75 16.05 0.76 4.58
N ILE A 76 17.05 1.57 4.21
CA ILE A 76 17.83 1.36 2.98
C ILE A 76 18.63 0.05 3.08
N ALA A 77 19.25 -0.23 4.24
CA ALA A 77 19.99 -1.47 4.45
C ALA A 77 19.06 -2.70 4.34
N ALA A 78 17.89 -2.67 4.98
CA ALA A 78 16.92 -3.76 4.92
C ALA A 78 16.38 -3.98 3.49
N ALA A 79 16.11 -2.89 2.75
CA ALA A 79 15.74 -3.00 1.34
C ALA A 79 16.86 -3.61 0.48
N ALA A 80 18.12 -3.34 0.80
CA ALA A 80 19.28 -3.93 0.13
C ALA A 80 19.59 -5.37 0.53
N GLU A 81 18.94 -5.88 1.58
CA GLU A 81 19.05 -7.25 2.07
C GLU A 81 17.92 -8.16 1.57
N LEU A 82 17.02 -7.64 0.75
CA LEU A 82 16.02 -8.44 0.07
C LEU A 82 16.71 -9.49 -0.82
N ASP A 83 16.28 -10.74 -0.66
CA ASP A 83 16.79 -11.91 -1.38
C ASP A 83 16.25 -11.90 -2.81
N TRP A 84 16.90 -11.07 -3.64
CA TRP A 84 16.61 -10.84 -5.05
C TRP A 84 17.90 -10.57 -5.81
N PRO A 85 18.01 -10.92 -7.10
CA PRO A 85 19.21 -10.64 -7.87
C PRO A 85 19.55 -9.14 -7.90
N GLU A 86 20.83 -8.80 -7.65
CA GLU A 86 21.30 -7.42 -7.55
C GLU A 86 21.04 -6.60 -8.83
N ASP A 87 21.12 -7.24 -10.01
CA ASP A 87 20.83 -6.64 -11.32
C ASP A 87 19.32 -6.43 -11.57
N ARG A 88 18.47 -7.12 -10.78
CA ARG A 88 17.01 -7.05 -10.85
C ARG A 88 16.41 -6.24 -9.70
N LEU A 89 17.21 -5.77 -8.75
CA LEU A 89 16.75 -4.99 -7.60
C LEU A 89 17.18 -3.52 -7.73
N VAL A 90 16.20 -2.63 -7.68
CA VAL A 90 16.42 -1.17 -7.63
C VAL A 90 15.83 -0.65 -6.34
N ILE A 91 16.60 0.11 -5.58
CA ILE A 91 16.13 0.82 -4.39
C ILE A 91 16.01 2.29 -4.75
N GLN A 92 14.87 2.89 -4.45
CA GLN A 92 14.59 4.26 -4.77
C GLN A 92 14.16 5.03 -3.54
N VAL A 93 15.06 5.88 -3.07
CA VAL A 93 14.83 6.74 -1.91
C VAL A 93 14.24 8.05 -2.39
N LEU A 94 12.98 8.26 -2.05
CA LEU A 94 12.19 9.42 -2.41
C LEU A 94 12.20 10.40 -1.24
N ASP A 95 13.19 11.28 -1.22
CA ASP A 95 13.48 12.14 -0.08
C ASP A 95 12.91 13.54 -0.28
N ASP A 96 11.82 13.86 0.40
CA ASP A 96 11.24 15.21 0.41
C ASP A 96 11.70 16.04 1.63
N SER A 97 12.75 15.61 2.35
CA SER A 97 13.26 16.30 3.54
C SER A 97 13.63 17.75 3.24
N THR A 98 13.34 18.65 4.18
CA THR A 98 13.67 20.07 4.06
C THR A 98 15.04 20.39 4.64
N ASP A 99 15.50 19.59 5.60
CA ASP A 99 16.80 19.77 6.24
C ASP A 99 17.94 19.35 5.29
N PRO A 100 18.88 20.25 4.93
CA PRO A 100 20.05 19.92 4.12
C PRO A 100 20.90 18.79 4.71
N SER A 101 21.08 18.77 6.04
CA SER A 101 21.97 17.79 6.68
C SER A 101 21.45 16.36 6.54
N THR A 102 20.13 16.19 6.67
CA THR A 102 19.44 14.91 6.47
C THR A 102 19.57 14.44 5.02
N ARG A 103 19.32 15.34 4.05
CA ARG A 103 19.45 15.02 2.61
C ARG A 103 20.85 14.53 2.25
N ASP A 104 21.88 15.21 2.76
CA ASP A 104 23.27 14.84 2.49
C ASP A 104 23.62 13.46 3.07
N ARG A 105 23.15 13.16 4.29
CA ARG A 105 23.33 11.84 4.92
C ARG A 105 22.63 10.72 4.15
N VAL A 106 21.37 10.93 3.77
CA VAL A 106 20.58 9.94 2.99
C VAL A 106 21.25 9.69 1.65
N ARG A 107 21.64 10.76 0.93
CA ARG A 107 22.33 10.65 -0.36
C ARG A 107 23.66 9.91 -0.24
N ALA A 108 24.47 10.25 0.76
CA ALA A 108 25.75 9.59 0.99
C ALA A 108 25.57 8.10 1.31
N HIS A 109 24.53 7.75 2.08
CA HIS A 109 24.21 6.36 2.40
C HIS A 109 23.81 5.56 1.16
N CYS A 110 22.98 6.12 0.27
CA CYS A 110 22.63 5.47 -1.00
C CYS A 110 23.88 5.14 -1.84
N VAL A 111 24.83 6.08 -1.93
CA VAL A 111 26.10 5.88 -2.67
C VAL A 111 26.94 4.78 -2.02
N MET A 112 26.98 4.72 -0.68
CA MET A 112 27.67 3.66 0.05
C MET A 112 27.04 2.30 -0.20
N THR A 113 25.71 2.19 -0.15
CA THR A 113 24.97 0.95 -0.44
C THR A 113 25.30 0.42 -1.83
N ASN A 114 25.35 1.29 -2.85
CA ASN A 114 25.75 0.90 -4.22
C ASN A 114 27.13 0.26 -4.26
N ARG A 115 28.10 0.83 -3.54
CA ARG A 115 29.48 0.36 -3.54
C ARG A 115 29.65 -0.95 -2.77
N GLN A 116 28.91 -1.13 -1.67
CA GLN A 116 29.09 -2.26 -0.75
C GLN A 116 28.26 -3.48 -1.13
N ARG A 117 27.07 -3.27 -1.69
CA ARG A 117 26.08 -4.34 -1.93
C ARG A 117 25.86 -4.66 -3.40
N GLY A 118 26.42 -3.88 -4.35
CA GLY A 118 26.20 -4.09 -5.79
C GLY A 118 24.79 -3.73 -6.30
N VAL A 119 23.85 -3.43 -5.41
CA VAL A 119 22.45 -3.06 -5.74
C VAL A 119 22.37 -1.62 -6.27
N SER A 120 21.41 -1.34 -7.15
CA SER A 120 21.14 0.03 -7.65
C SER A 120 20.26 0.82 -6.67
N CYS A 121 20.86 1.57 -5.76
CA CYS A 121 20.23 2.54 -4.88
C CYS A 121 20.29 3.97 -5.46
N ARG A 122 19.12 4.55 -5.72
CA ARG A 122 18.93 5.88 -6.32
C ARG A 122 18.27 6.81 -5.32
N TRP A 123 18.92 7.94 -5.06
CA TRP A 123 18.35 9.02 -4.27
C TRP A 123 17.68 10.03 -5.21
N ILE A 124 16.42 10.36 -4.94
CA ILE A 124 15.61 11.31 -5.71
C ILE A 124 15.05 12.33 -4.73
N HIS A 125 15.39 13.59 -4.95
CA HIS A 125 14.88 14.72 -4.17
C HIS A 125 14.02 15.62 -5.04
N ARG A 126 12.89 16.06 -4.50
CA ARG A 126 11.98 17.01 -5.15
C ARG A 126 12.02 18.34 -4.43
N THR A 127 11.98 19.42 -5.21
CA THR A 127 11.85 20.79 -4.70
C THR A 127 10.39 21.19 -4.49
N ASP A 128 9.47 20.60 -5.26
CA ASP A 128 8.02 20.79 -5.14
C ASP A 128 7.36 19.58 -4.47
N ARG A 129 6.68 19.83 -3.34
CA ARG A 129 5.99 18.84 -2.52
C ARG A 129 4.52 18.63 -2.88
N THR A 130 4.10 19.09 -4.06
CA THR A 130 2.76 18.85 -4.57
C THR A 130 2.43 17.35 -4.52
N GLY A 131 1.26 17.04 -3.95
CA GLY A 131 0.79 15.67 -3.77
C GLY A 131 1.44 14.89 -2.63
N TYR A 132 2.34 15.50 -1.84
CA TYR A 132 3.02 14.86 -0.70
C TYR A 132 3.57 13.46 -1.07
N LYS A 133 3.24 12.43 -0.28
CA LYS A 133 3.64 11.03 -0.50
C LYS A 133 3.20 10.51 -1.87
N ALA A 134 1.96 10.77 -2.28
CA ALA A 134 1.45 10.30 -3.58
C ALA A 134 2.24 10.94 -4.74
N GLY A 135 2.57 12.23 -4.62
CA GLY A 135 3.42 12.92 -5.59
C GLY A 135 4.84 12.34 -5.63
N ALA A 136 5.40 11.96 -4.47
CA ALA A 136 6.74 11.39 -4.40
C ALA A 136 6.82 10.05 -5.13
N LEU A 137 5.83 9.20 -4.87
CA LEU A 137 5.69 7.89 -5.51
C LEU A 137 5.54 8.02 -7.02
N GLU A 138 4.73 8.98 -7.49
CA GLU A 138 4.51 9.20 -8.93
C GLU A 138 5.76 9.75 -9.65
N ALA A 139 6.42 10.77 -9.07
CA ALA A 139 7.69 11.27 -9.59
C ALA A 139 8.76 10.16 -9.62
N GLY A 140 8.67 9.25 -8.65
CA GLY A 140 9.48 8.08 -8.58
C GLY A 140 9.19 7.03 -9.64
N ARG A 141 7.91 6.76 -9.89
CA ARG A 141 7.44 5.78 -10.87
C ARG A 141 7.94 6.13 -12.27
N GLY A 142 7.95 7.43 -12.62
CA GLY A 142 8.47 7.91 -13.90
C GLY A 142 9.99 7.75 -14.11
N GLN A 143 10.75 7.37 -13.09
CA GLN A 143 12.22 7.24 -13.13
C GLN A 143 12.70 5.79 -12.94
N SER A 144 11.78 4.83 -13.02
CA SER A 144 12.06 3.39 -12.93
C SER A 144 11.48 2.64 -14.12
N ASP A 145 12.25 1.70 -14.62
CA ASP A 145 11.91 0.75 -15.69
C ASP A 145 11.70 -0.67 -15.12
N ALA A 146 11.39 -0.78 -13.83
CA ALA A 146 11.09 -2.05 -13.18
C ALA A 146 9.69 -2.57 -13.56
N ASP A 147 9.55 -3.89 -13.61
CA ASP A 147 8.28 -4.57 -13.89
C ASP A 147 7.30 -4.40 -12.71
N PHE A 148 7.83 -4.39 -11.49
CA PHE A 148 7.07 -4.22 -10.25
C PHE A 148 7.62 -3.10 -9.38
N ILE A 149 6.73 -2.41 -8.68
CA ILE A 149 7.08 -1.45 -7.64
C ILE A 149 6.58 -1.96 -6.30
N LEU A 150 7.49 -2.12 -5.36
CA LEU A 150 7.21 -2.36 -3.95
C LEU A 150 7.32 -1.03 -3.20
N ILE A 151 6.23 -0.59 -2.59
CA ILE A 151 6.21 0.63 -1.77
C ILE A 151 6.34 0.20 -0.30
N LEU A 152 7.40 0.65 0.36
CA LEU A 152 7.62 0.42 1.79
C LEU A 152 7.68 1.75 2.52
N ASP A 153 7.16 1.80 3.74
CA ASP A 153 7.35 2.97 4.61
C ASP A 153 8.81 3.06 5.07
N ALA A 154 9.25 4.27 5.38
CA ALA A 154 10.67 4.55 5.67
C ALA A 154 11.13 4.08 7.05
N ASP A 155 10.24 3.61 7.92
CA ASP A 155 10.55 2.94 9.18
C ASP A 155 10.43 1.41 9.09
N PHE A 156 9.94 0.88 7.96
CA PHE A 156 9.69 -0.54 7.77
C PHE A 156 10.96 -1.32 7.44
N VAL A 157 11.15 -2.43 8.15
CA VAL A 157 12.26 -3.38 7.96
C VAL A 157 11.68 -4.65 7.36
N PRO A 158 11.68 -4.81 6.02
CA PRO A 158 11.15 -6.00 5.38
C PRO A 158 11.99 -7.23 5.73
N PRO A 159 11.37 -8.42 5.88
CA PRO A 159 12.13 -9.67 5.93
C PRO A 159 12.82 -9.93 4.58
N PRO A 160 14.01 -10.55 4.55
CA PRO A 160 14.77 -10.77 3.31
C PRO A 160 13.98 -11.51 2.22
N ASP A 161 13.11 -12.45 2.60
CA ASP A 161 12.33 -13.25 1.67
C ASP A 161 11.01 -12.61 1.21
N LEU A 162 10.76 -11.34 1.56
CA LEU A 162 9.52 -10.63 1.24
C LEU A 162 9.17 -10.70 -0.25
N LEU A 163 10.12 -10.43 -1.14
CA LEU A 163 9.89 -10.48 -2.59
C LEU A 163 9.49 -11.87 -3.08
N LYS A 164 10.13 -12.91 -2.54
CA LYS A 164 9.80 -14.32 -2.85
C LYS A 164 8.40 -14.71 -2.36
N ARG A 165 7.86 -14.02 -1.35
CA ARG A 165 6.48 -14.22 -0.89
C ARG A 165 5.46 -13.45 -1.72
N ILE A 166 5.75 -12.21 -2.11
CA ILE A 166 4.76 -11.33 -2.75
C ILE A 166 4.70 -11.46 -4.27
N ILE A 167 5.85 -11.57 -4.96
CA ILE A 167 5.91 -11.57 -6.42
C ILE A 167 5.17 -12.78 -7.05
N PRO A 168 5.22 -14.01 -6.49
CA PRO A 168 4.52 -15.14 -7.12
C PRO A 168 2.99 -14.98 -7.15
N HIS A 169 2.39 -14.09 -6.36
CA HIS A 169 0.95 -13.82 -6.47
C HIS A 169 0.53 -13.13 -7.77
N PHE A 170 1.47 -12.55 -8.53
CA PHE A 170 1.21 -12.00 -9.86
C PHE A 170 1.26 -13.05 -10.98
N TYR A 171 1.48 -14.32 -10.64
CA TYR A 171 1.63 -15.40 -11.60
C TYR A 171 0.68 -16.56 -11.28
N ASP A 172 0.37 -17.38 -12.28
CA ASP A 172 -0.30 -18.67 -12.08
C ASP A 172 0.70 -19.81 -11.79
N ASP A 173 0.20 -21.02 -11.60
CA ASP A 173 1.02 -22.22 -11.33
C ASP A 173 1.96 -22.59 -12.50
N CYS A 174 1.67 -22.09 -13.71
CA CYS A 174 2.50 -22.24 -14.90
C CYS A 174 3.48 -21.07 -15.09
N ALA A 175 3.64 -20.20 -14.09
CA ALA A 175 4.47 -18.99 -14.13
C ALA A 175 4.06 -17.98 -15.21
N ARG A 176 2.78 -17.95 -15.60
CA ARG A 176 2.25 -16.94 -16.52
C ARG A 176 1.70 -15.75 -15.74
N PRO A 177 1.96 -14.50 -16.16
CA PRO A 177 1.43 -13.32 -15.48
C PRO A 177 -0.10 -13.28 -15.49
N LEU A 178 -0.69 -12.92 -14.36
CA LEU A 178 -2.12 -12.65 -14.24
C LEU A 178 -2.41 -11.25 -14.80
N VAL A 179 -3.31 -11.16 -15.79
CA VAL A 179 -3.61 -9.91 -16.51
C VAL A 179 -4.65 -9.03 -15.82
N ASP A 180 -5.36 -9.58 -14.83
CA ASP A 180 -6.43 -8.95 -14.07
C ASP A 180 -6.02 -8.53 -12.65
N LEU A 181 -4.74 -8.73 -12.28
CA LEU A 181 -4.20 -8.38 -10.98
C LEU A 181 -3.17 -7.25 -11.07
N ALA A 182 -3.47 -6.13 -10.41
CA ALA A 182 -2.59 -4.95 -10.39
C ALA A 182 -1.88 -4.72 -9.04
N LEU A 183 -2.39 -5.28 -7.94
CA LEU A 183 -1.90 -5.00 -6.59
C LEU A 183 -1.96 -6.24 -5.70
N VAL A 184 -0.87 -6.48 -4.99
CA VAL A 184 -0.78 -7.45 -3.88
C VAL A 184 -0.51 -6.67 -2.60
N GLN A 185 -1.39 -6.81 -1.62
CA GLN A 185 -1.22 -6.19 -0.31
C GLN A 185 -0.81 -7.25 0.71
N ALA A 186 0.42 -7.17 1.20
CA ALA A 186 0.89 -8.01 2.29
C ALA A 186 0.40 -7.45 3.64
N GLN A 187 0.07 -8.35 4.57
CA GLN A 187 -0.17 -7.96 5.95
C GLN A 187 1.15 -7.73 6.68
N TRP A 188 1.12 -6.82 7.65
CA TRP A 188 2.22 -6.65 8.59
C TRP A 188 2.26 -7.88 9.50
N VAL A 189 3.30 -8.70 9.36
CA VAL A 189 3.55 -9.83 10.27
C VAL A 189 4.82 -9.48 11.04
N ILE A 190 4.63 -9.20 12.33
CA ILE A 190 5.68 -8.90 13.31
C ILE A 190 6.40 -10.18 13.67
#